data_AF-A0A831Y0P1-F1
#
_entry.id   AF-A0A831Y0P1-F1
#
_cell.length_a   1.000
_cell.length_b   1.000
_cell.length_c   1.000
_cell.angle_alpha   90.00
_cell.angle_beta   90.00
_cell.angle_gamma   90.00
#
_symmetry.space_group_name_H-M   'P 1'
#
loop_
_entity.id
_entity.type
_entity.pdbx_description
1 polymer ?
#
loop_
_entity_poly.entity_id
_entity_poly.type
_entity_poly.pdbx_seq_one_letter_code
_entity_poly.pdbx_strand_id
1 'polypeptide(L)'
;MSSPRTSKKKRSPSTSNEEKKWNAGSVKDSELCRWRLLAKLLGILYWLKNQLYVHFSATYIYQRRSNKPSGGMAGVDAFNIARTGATLEELVPSQNMTDSQMDGTEIPQYKHDVGSVFKIGNYVSLPIKDIDTIASVIQTTGKAVMVWFYFNRDEWVDVPIIKYPDLNLNAGETSRHSVTAIDFTLYNGKKALIIEDSWGQFFGLNGQRVITEDFFQVRNWFAAYPINFAFDDQTQPQPEPQPSPGPGKPKHTFTKPLVFIPWDSAKNQPADLASHESQKTDVVALQNILKYEGRFPSNVSSTGYYGSVTAKAVYAFQVAHKVAPLSELDSLRGRRVGEKTIKVLNEIYSL
;
A
#
# COMPACT_ATOMS: atom_id res chain seq x y z
N MET A 1 -13.64 36.47 -45.90
CA MET A 1 -12.81 36.17 -44.71
C MET A 1 -13.70 35.57 -43.64
N SER A 2 -13.76 34.24 -43.56
CA SER A 2 -14.53 33.53 -42.55
C SER A 2 -13.62 32.52 -41.86
N SER A 3 -13.40 32.74 -40.57
CA SER A 3 -12.50 31.95 -39.72
C SER A 3 -13.17 30.64 -39.29
N PRO A 4 -12.49 29.48 -39.27
CA PRO A 4 -13.11 28.22 -38.83
C PRO A 4 -13.10 28.09 -37.30
N ARG A 5 -14.28 27.84 -36.72
CA ARG A 5 -14.46 27.39 -35.33
C ARG A 5 -13.86 25.99 -35.16
N THR A 6 -12.83 25.88 -34.32
CA THR A 6 -12.29 24.61 -33.87
C THR A 6 -13.23 23.96 -32.83
N SER A 7 -13.64 22.72 -33.11
CA SER A 7 -14.41 21.89 -32.18
C SER A 7 -13.49 21.37 -31.07
N LYS A 8 -13.73 21.80 -29.83
CA LYS A 8 -13.15 21.15 -28.64
C LYS A 8 -13.85 19.81 -28.44
N LYS A 9 -13.20 18.72 -28.84
CA LYS A 9 -13.53 17.35 -28.44
C LYS A 9 -13.46 17.29 -26.90
N LYS A 10 -14.62 17.25 -26.22
CA LYS A 10 -14.70 16.84 -24.82
C LYS A 10 -14.17 15.40 -24.74
N ARG A 11 -13.01 15.19 -24.10
CA ARG A 11 -12.59 13.85 -23.70
C ARG A 11 -13.61 13.37 -22.65
N SER A 12 -14.29 12.27 -22.94
CA SER A 12 -15.08 11.55 -21.94
C SER A 12 -14.12 11.02 -20.87
N PRO A 13 -14.50 11.01 -19.59
CA PRO A 13 -13.79 10.25 -18.58
C PRO A 13 -13.76 8.77 -18.99
N SER A 14 -12.61 8.12 -18.82
CA SER A 14 -12.48 6.68 -19.03
C SER A 14 -13.43 5.93 -18.10
N THR A 15 -14.08 4.90 -18.64
CA THR A 15 -15.05 4.00 -17.99
C THR A 15 -14.54 3.27 -16.74
N SER A 16 -13.24 3.35 -16.43
CA SER A 16 -12.60 2.73 -15.25
C SER A 16 -12.93 3.39 -13.90
N ASN A 17 -13.47 4.62 -13.89
CA ASN A 17 -13.80 5.34 -12.65
C ASN A 17 -15.27 5.18 -12.22
N GLU A 18 -16.14 4.60 -13.05
CA GLU A 18 -17.55 4.42 -12.69
C GLU A 18 -17.80 3.15 -11.87
N GLU A 19 -17.05 2.07 -12.10
CA GLU A 19 -17.14 0.83 -11.31
C GLU A 19 -16.59 0.96 -9.88
N LYS A 20 -15.86 2.05 -9.59
CA LYS A 20 -15.34 2.36 -8.25
C LYS A 20 -16.30 3.19 -7.37
N LYS A 21 -17.46 3.58 -7.89
CA LYS A 21 -18.43 4.41 -7.15
C LYS A 21 -19.28 3.55 -6.22
N TRP A 22 -19.10 3.72 -4.92
CA TRP A 22 -19.98 3.14 -3.91
C TRP A 22 -21.18 4.06 -3.63
N ASN A 23 -22.39 3.49 -3.63
CA ASN A 23 -23.56 4.08 -2.98
C ASN A 23 -23.44 3.82 -1.48
N ALA A 24 -22.93 4.81 -0.74
CA ALA A 24 -22.88 4.77 0.71
C ALA A 24 -24.28 4.93 1.31
N GLY A 25 -24.87 3.78 1.69
CA GLY A 25 -26.01 3.73 2.60
C GLY A 25 -25.76 4.58 3.84
N SER A 26 -26.75 5.40 4.18
CA SER A 26 -26.68 6.46 5.17
C SER A 26 -26.82 5.94 6.60
N VAL A 27 -25.80 6.11 7.45
CA VAL A 27 -25.97 6.27 8.91
C VAL A 27 -24.89 7.20 9.47
N LYS A 28 -25.34 8.14 10.31
CA LYS A 28 -24.57 9.12 11.06
C LYS A 28 -23.71 8.43 12.14
N ASP A 29 -22.42 8.73 12.17
CA ASP A 29 -21.66 9.17 13.36
C ASP A 29 -20.15 8.95 13.20
N SER A 30 -19.42 9.94 13.70
CA SER A 30 -18.01 10.26 13.42
C SER A 30 -16.98 9.30 14.02
N GLU A 31 -17.38 8.27 14.75
CA GLU A 31 -16.44 7.35 15.41
C GLU A 31 -16.08 6.16 14.51
N LEU A 32 -16.96 5.80 13.55
CA LEU A 32 -16.94 4.65 12.63
C LEU A 32 -15.84 4.60 11.56
N CYS A 33 -14.94 5.57 11.61
CA CYS A 33 -14.22 6.07 10.45
C CYS A 33 -12.99 5.22 10.05
N ARG A 34 -12.28 4.62 11.01
CA ARG A 34 -10.98 3.96 10.74
C ARG A 34 -11.09 2.52 10.22
N TRP A 35 -12.11 1.79 10.63
CA TRP A 35 -12.26 0.36 10.29
C TRP A 35 -13.04 0.15 9.00
N ARG A 36 -14.04 0.99 8.72
CA ARG A 36 -14.67 1.05 7.39
C ARG A 36 -13.63 1.38 6.32
N LEU A 37 -12.68 2.23 6.68
CA LEU A 37 -11.57 2.61 5.82
C LEU A 37 -10.56 1.49 5.61
N LEU A 38 -10.13 0.79 6.68
CA LEU A 38 -9.26 -0.37 6.49
C LEU A 38 -9.95 -1.46 5.67
N ALA A 39 -11.23 -1.74 5.94
CA ALA A 39 -12.02 -2.67 5.13
C ALA A 39 -12.04 -2.26 3.64
N LYS A 40 -12.17 -0.96 3.36
CA LYS A 40 -12.10 -0.43 1.99
C LYS A 40 -10.72 -0.56 1.38
N LEU A 41 -9.65 -0.26 2.11
CA LEU A 41 -8.28 -0.48 1.64
C LEU A 41 -8.04 -1.95 1.26
N LEU A 42 -8.53 -2.88 2.07
CA LEU A 42 -8.45 -4.31 1.78
C LEU A 42 -9.29 -4.70 0.56
N GLY A 43 -10.49 -4.12 0.41
CA GLY A 43 -11.34 -4.33 -0.77
C GLY A 43 -10.66 -3.84 -2.06
N ILE A 44 -10.07 -2.65 -2.04
CA ILE A 44 -9.29 -2.10 -3.16
C ILE A 44 -8.06 -2.98 -3.44
N LEU A 45 -7.34 -3.40 -2.41
CA LEU A 45 -6.19 -4.29 -2.55
C LEU A 45 -6.59 -5.62 -3.18
N TYR A 46 -7.74 -6.17 -2.79
CA TYR A 46 -8.26 -7.42 -3.34
C TYR A 46 -8.73 -7.26 -4.79
N TRP A 47 -9.37 -6.13 -5.12
CA TRP A 47 -9.75 -5.80 -6.49
C TRP A 47 -8.53 -5.65 -7.40
N LEU A 48 -7.48 -4.95 -6.96
CA LEU A 48 -6.24 -4.81 -7.74
C LEU A 48 -5.65 -6.17 -8.10
N LYS A 49 -5.72 -7.14 -7.18
CA LYS A 49 -5.20 -8.49 -7.41
C LYS A 49 -6.13 -9.34 -8.30
N ASN A 50 -7.42 -9.36 -8.00
CA ASN A 50 -8.33 -10.38 -8.52
C ASN A 50 -9.33 -9.85 -9.56
N GLN A 51 -9.33 -8.54 -9.82
CA GLN A 51 -10.33 -7.84 -10.64
C GLN A 51 -11.78 -8.09 -10.17
N LEU A 52 -11.93 -8.47 -8.89
CA LEU A 52 -13.19 -8.67 -8.19
C LEU A 52 -13.12 -7.85 -6.91
N TYR A 53 -14.09 -6.97 -6.70
CA TYR A 53 -14.18 -6.25 -5.44
C TYR A 53 -14.93 -7.10 -4.41
N VAL A 54 -14.36 -7.25 -3.22
CA VAL A 54 -15.03 -7.89 -2.08
C VAL A 54 -15.06 -6.94 -0.90
N HIS A 55 -16.16 -7.00 -0.15
CA HIS A 55 -16.34 -6.19 1.04
C HIS A 55 -15.76 -6.90 2.25
N PHE A 56 -14.89 -6.20 3.00
CA PHE A 56 -14.34 -6.69 4.26
C PHE A 56 -15.15 -6.18 5.45
N SER A 57 -15.21 -6.99 6.50
CA SER A 57 -15.95 -6.68 7.71
C SER A 57 -15.24 -5.63 8.55
N ALA A 58 -15.94 -4.52 8.73
CA ALA A 58 -15.51 -3.43 9.59
C ALA A 58 -15.67 -3.82 11.09
N THR A 59 -16.74 -4.54 11.44
CA THR A 59 -17.00 -5.11 12.78
C THR A 59 -15.87 -6.03 13.23
N TYR A 60 -15.45 -6.94 12.35
CA TYR A 60 -14.39 -7.89 12.64
C TYR A 60 -13.08 -7.17 12.96
N ILE A 61 -12.74 -6.09 12.25
CA ILE A 61 -11.57 -5.25 12.56
C ILE A 61 -11.78 -4.48 13.88
N TYR A 62 -12.94 -3.85 14.06
CA TYR A 62 -13.24 -3.00 15.20
C TYR A 62 -13.16 -3.71 16.56
N GLN A 63 -13.63 -4.97 16.63
CA GLN A 63 -13.60 -5.76 17.86
C GLN A 63 -12.19 -6.12 18.35
N ARG A 64 -11.16 -5.96 17.51
CA ARG A 64 -9.79 -6.36 17.85
C ARG A 64 -8.89 -5.17 18.18
N ARG A 65 -9.47 -3.98 18.31
CA ARG A 65 -8.78 -2.77 18.73
C ARG A 65 -8.21 -2.92 20.14
N SER A 66 -7.00 -2.40 20.33
CA SER A 66 -6.28 -2.45 21.60
C SER A 66 -6.90 -1.59 22.71
N ASN A 67 -7.64 -0.55 22.35
CA ASN A 67 -8.17 0.47 23.26
C ASN A 67 -9.60 0.18 23.79
N LYS A 68 -10.05 -1.07 23.78
CA LYS A 68 -11.36 -1.44 24.35
C LYS A 68 -11.45 -1.08 25.84
N PRO A 69 -12.63 -0.64 26.33
CA PRO A 69 -13.91 -0.50 25.62
C PRO A 69 -14.08 0.84 24.88
N SER A 70 -13.12 1.74 24.94
CA SER A 70 -13.23 3.07 24.33
C SER A 70 -13.43 2.99 22.82
N GLY A 71 -14.21 3.93 22.27
CA GLY A 71 -14.38 4.09 20.83
C GLY A 71 -13.08 4.50 20.13
N GLY A 72 -13.04 4.30 18.81
CA GLY A 72 -11.89 4.70 17.98
C GLY A 72 -10.71 3.72 18.00
N MET A 73 -9.61 4.03 17.27
CA MET A 73 -8.45 3.15 17.09
C MET A 73 -7.20 3.93 16.60
N ALA A 74 -5.98 3.51 16.94
CA ALA A 74 -4.78 4.06 16.28
C ALA A 74 -4.59 3.46 14.87
N GLY A 75 -3.98 4.19 13.94
CA GLY A 75 -3.84 3.73 12.53
C GLY A 75 -2.87 2.56 12.43
N VAL A 76 -1.80 2.62 13.21
CA VAL A 76 -0.86 1.51 13.39
C VAL A 76 -1.56 0.26 13.96
N ASP A 77 -2.48 0.45 14.90
CA ASP A 77 -3.26 -0.65 15.48
C ASP A 77 -4.16 -1.30 14.41
N ALA A 78 -4.82 -0.50 13.57
CA ALA A 78 -5.61 -0.99 12.45
C ALA A 78 -4.78 -1.90 11.51
N PHE A 79 -3.61 -1.43 11.05
CA PHE A 79 -2.76 -2.25 10.18
C PHE A 79 -2.21 -3.49 10.89
N ASN A 80 -1.89 -3.41 12.19
CA ASN A 80 -1.49 -4.58 12.97
C ASN A 80 -2.59 -5.63 13.07
N ILE A 81 -3.84 -5.22 13.25
CA ILE A 81 -5.01 -6.09 13.21
C ILE A 81 -5.13 -6.73 11.83
N ALA A 82 -4.99 -5.97 10.75
CA ALA A 82 -5.03 -6.51 9.38
C ALA A 82 -3.93 -7.55 9.11
N ARG A 83 -2.74 -7.43 9.75
CA ARG A 83 -1.68 -8.46 9.66
C ARG A 83 -2.10 -9.80 10.28
N THR A 84 -3.09 -9.79 11.19
CA THR A 84 -3.67 -11.02 11.76
C THR A 84 -4.88 -11.55 10.99
N GLY A 85 -5.44 -10.76 10.07
CA GLY A 85 -6.51 -11.15 9.18
C GLY A 85 -7.71 -10.20 9.20
N ALA A 86 -8.54 -10.27 8.18
CA ALA A 86 -9.83 -9.59 8.11
C ALA A 86 -10.84 -10.47 7.38
N THR A 87 -12.01 -10.71 8.00
CA THR A 87 -13.06 -11.52 7.35
C THR A 87 -13.93 -10.67 6.43
N LEU A 88 -14.82 -11.33 5.68
CA LEU A 88 -15.71 -10.68 4.72
C LEU A 88 -16.95 -10.08 5.39
N GLU A 89 -17.46 -9.00 4.82
CA GLU A 89 -18.69 -8.31 5.29
C GLU A 89 -19.91 -9.25 5.26
N GLU A 90 -19.97 -10.16 4.28
CA GLU A 90 -21.04 -11.16 4.18
C GLU A 90 -21.04 -12.15 5.36
N LEU A 91 -19.87 -12.43 5.94
CA LEU A 91 -19.74 -13.31 7.09
C LEU A 91 -19.99 -12.58 8.40
N VAL A 92 -19.48 -11.35 8.51
CA VAL A 92 -19.64 -10.50 9.69
C VAL A 92 -20.10 -9.11 9.25
N PRO A 93 -21.41 -8.85 9.21
CA PRO A 93 -21.94 -7.57 8.80
C PRO A 93 -21.51 -6.42 9.71
N SER A 94 -21.44 -5.23 9.13
CA SER A 94 -21.00 -4.00 9.81
C SER A 94 -21.79 -2.77 9.36
N GLN A 95 -22.54 -2.84 8.26
CA GLN A 95 -23.35 -1.72 7.79
C GLN A 95 -24.42 -1.36 8.82
N ASN A 96 -24.61 -0.04 9.01
CA ASN A 96 -25.65 0.53 9.87
C ASN A 96 -25.59 0.11 11.35
N MET A 97 -24.42 -0.34 11.82
CA MET A 97 -24.19 -0.72 13.22
C MET A 97 -23.47 0.39 13.99
N THR A 98 -23.91 0.58 15.23
CA THR A 98 -23.22 1.40 16.25
C THR A 98 -22.01 0.65 16.82
N ASP A 99 -21.12 1.38 17.48
CA ASP A 99 -19.95 0.82 18.16
C ASP A 99 -20.31 -0.28 19.17
N SER A 100 -21.38 -0.07 19.96
CA SER A 100 -21.87 -1.07 20.91
C SER A 100 -22.43 -2.32 20.22
N GLN A 101 -23.13 -2.17 19.09
CA GLN A 101 -23.64 -3.32 18.33
C GLN A 101 -22.51 -4.14 17.71
N MET A 102 -21.49 -3.46 17.17
CA MET A 102 -20.31 -4.14 16.65
C MET A 102 -19.55 -4.84 17.77
N ASP A 103 -19.35 -4.22 18.93
CA ASP A 103 -18.68 -4.89 20.06
C ASP A 103 -19.46 -6.07 20.63
N GLY A 104 -20.79 -6.03 20.60
CA GLY A 104 -21.66 -7.12 21.04
C GLY A 104 -21.86 -8.24 20.02
N THR A 105 -21.27 -8.15 18.82
CA THR A 105 -21.46 -9.17 17.77
C THR A 105 -20.70 -10.45 18.10
N GLU A 106 -21.39 -11.59 18.13
CA GLU A 106 -20.73 -12.89 18.25
C GLU A 106 -20.12 -13.32 16.92
N ILE A 107 -18.84 -13.70 16.95
CA ILE A 107 -18.08 -14.12 15.77
C ILE A 107 -17.62 -15.57 15.98
N PRO A 108 -18.31 -16.56 15.38
CA PRO A 108 -17.90 -17.96 15.47
C PRO A 108 -16.50 -18.21 14.88
N GLN A 109 -15.81 -19.25 15.38
CA GLN A 109 -14.44 -19.59 15.01
C GLN A 109 -14.21 -19.70 13.49
N TYR A 110 -15.11 -20.33 12.74
CA TYR A 110 -14.94 -20.49 11.29
C TYR A 110 -14.84 -19.14 10.54
N LYS A 111 -15.47 -18.07 11.06
CA LYS A 111 -15.37 -16.72 10.48
C LYS A 111 -13.99 -16.09 10.76
N HIS A 112 -13.37 -16.45 11.88
CA HIS A 112 -11.97 -16.14 12.17
C HIS A 112 -11.04 -16.89 11.24
N ASP A 113 -11.31 -18.17 10.99
CA ASP A 113 -10.50 -19.02 10.12
C ASP A 113 -10.50 -18.47 8.68
N VAL A 114 -11.67 -18.07 8.15
CA VAL A 114 -11.77 -17.36 6.87
C VAL A 114 -11.02 -16.03 6.90
N GLY A 115 -11.21 -15.22 7.95
CA GLY A 115 -10.51 -13.94 8.09
C GLY A 115 -8.99 -14.08 8.12
N SER A 116 -8.49 -15.21 8.63
CA SER A 116 -7.06 -15.52 8.70
C SER A 116 -6.42 -15.77 7.34
N VAL A 117 -7.22 -16.08 6.31
CA VAL A 117 -6.75 -16.16 4.92
C VAL A 117 -6.35 -14.77 4.45
N PHE A 118 -7.18 -13.75 4.70
CA PHE A 118 -6.96 -12.38 4.20
C PHE A 118 -6.07 -11.51 5.09
N LYS A 119 -4.99 -12.08 5.62
CA LYS A 119 -3.93 -11.33 6.30
C LYS A 119 -3.20 -10.45 5.31
N ILE A 120 -2.82 -9.22 5.69
CA ILE A 120 -1.81 -8.47 4.94
C ILE A 120 -0.42 -8.88 5.38
N GLY A 121 0.55 -8.90 4.46
CA GLY A 121 1.94 -9.18 4.79
C GLY A 121 2.57 -8.06 5.61
N ASN A 122 2.57 -6.84 5.05
CA ASN A 122 3.07 -5.64 5.72
C ASN A 122 2.35 -4.38 5.21
N TYR A 123 2.61 -3.24 5.84
CA TYR A 123 2.15 -1.92 5.43
C TYR A 123 3.32 -0.94 5.38
N VAL A 124 3.15 0.16 4.65
CA VAL A 124 4.15 1.23 4.56
C VAL A 124 3.56 2.49 5.16
N SER A 125 4.24 3.05 6.16
CA SER A 125 4.01 4.42 6.61
C SER A 125 4.69 5.40 5.64
N LEU A 126 3.96 6.42 5.24
CA LEU A 126 4.43 7.44 4.30
C LEU A 126 4.78 8.73 5.06
N PRO A 127 5.66 9.58 4.48
CA PRO A 127 5.85 10.94 4.96
C PRO A 127 4.51 11.66 5.10
N ILE A 128 4.29 12.30 6.25
CA ILE A 128 3.12 13.14 6.46
C ILE A 128 3.33 14.48 5.75
N LYS A 129 2.23 15.16 5.41
CA LYS A 129 2.25 16.51 4.81
C LYS A 129 2.93 16.60 3.45
N ASP A 130 3.21 15.47 2.81
CA ASP A 130 3.78 15.36 1.47
C ASP A 130 2.75 14.76 0.51
N ILE A 131 2.05 15.65 -0.21
CA ILE A 131 0.99 15.23 -1.15
C ILE A 131 1.54 14.50 -2.38
N ASP A 132 2.77 14.81 -2.79
CA ASP A 132 3.41 14.22 -3.97
C ASP A 132 3.72 12.74 -3.72
N THR A 133 4.20 12.40 -2.52
CA THR A 133 4.43 11.00 -2.16
C THR A 133 3.12 10.20 -2.16
N ILE A 134 2.01 10.77 -1.66
CA ILE A 134 0.71 10.08 -1.69
C ILE A 134 0.23 9.88 -3.13
N ALA A 135 0.26 10.93 -3.94
CA ALA A 135 -0.15 10.88 -5.34
C ALA A 135 0.71 9.88 -6.14
N SER A 136 2.03 9.86 -5.91
CA SER A 136 2.95 8.92 -6.54
C SER A 136 2.62 7.46 -6.19
N VAL A 137 2.29 7.16 -4.93
CA VAL A 137 1.87 5.81 -4.52
C VAL A 137 0.59 5.41 -5.24
N ILE A 138 -0.42 6.27 -5.26
CA ILE A 138 -1.69 5.99 -5.95
C ILE A 138 -1.44 5.76 -7.45
N GLN A 139 -0.67 6.65 -8.08
CA GLN A 139 -0.36 6.59 -9.51
C GLN A 139 0.40 5.31 -9.90
N THR A 140 1.43 4.95 -9.13
CA THR A 140 2.34 3.86 -9.50
C THR A 140 1.83 2.48 -9.09
N THR A 141 0.96 2.41 -8.08
CA THR A 141 0.52 1.12 -7.54
C THR A 141 -0.97 0.85 -7.71
N GLY A 142 -1.76 1.88 -8.02
CA GLY A 142 -3.23 1.84 -8.01
C GLY A 142 -3.84 1.68 -6.61
N LYS A 143 -3.01 1.55 -5.57
CA LYS A 143 -3.45 1.34 -4.19
C LYS A 143 -3.97 2.65 -3.61
N ALA A 144 -5.05 2.54 -2.86
CA ALA A 144 -5.52 3.62 -2.03
C ALA A 144 -4.67 3.78 -0.77
N VAL A 145 -4.68 4.99 -0.21
CA VAL A 145 -3.88 5.35 0.96
C VAL A 145 -4.77 5.83 2.09
N MET A 146 -4.56 5.31 3.30
CA MET A 146 -5.15 5.87 4.53
C MET A 146 -4.45 7.18 4.85
N VAL A 147 -5.18 8.28 4.92
CA VAL A 147 -4.66 9.58 5.33
C VAL A 147 -5.50 10.15 6.46
N TRP A 148 -4.86 10.73 7.48
CA TRP A 148 -5.55 11.31 8.63
C TRP A 148 -5.39 12.82 8.68
N PHE A 149 -6.47 13.48 9.10
CA PHE A 149 -6.54 14.91 9.26
C PHE A 149 -7.00 15.28 10.65
N TYR A 150 -6.67 16.50 11.04
CA TYR A 150 -7.26 17.18 12.18
C TYR A 150 -7.83 18.52 11.73
N PHE A 151 -8.95 18.95 12.28
CA PHE A 151 -9.67 20.15 11.85
C PHE A 151 -10.76 20.54 12.85
N ASN A 152 -11.29 21.75 12.72
CA ASN A 152 -12.61 22.09 13.26
C ASN A 152 -13.71 21.79 12.24
N ARG A 153 -14.92 21.45 12.70
CA ARG A 153 -15.99 20.95 11.83
C ARG A 153 -16.32 21.87 10.65
N ASP A 154 -16.17 23.18 10.84
CA ASP A 154 -16.45 24.20 9.84
C ASP A 154 -15.30 24.43 8.82
N GLU A 155 -14.16 23.74 9.00
CA GLU A 155 -13.10 23.59 8.00
C GLU A 155 -13.36 22.41 7.05
N TRP A 156 -14.12 21.40 7.49
CA TRP A 156 -14.33 20.13 6.76
C TRP A 156 -15.52 20.19 5.79
N VAL A 157 -15.38 21.04 4.77
CA VAL A 157 -16.35 21.21 3.66
C VAL A 157 -15.92 20.40 2.41
N ASP A 158 -16.64 20.52 1.30
CA ASP A 158 -16.38 19.76 0.05
C ASP A 158 -14.93 19.85 -0.43
N VAL A 159 -14.36 21.05 -0.27
CA VAL A 159 -12.95 21.36 -0.46
C VAL A 159 -12.46 21.97 0.84
N PRO A 160 -11.86 21.20 1.76
CA PRO A 160 -11.53 21.69 3.10
C PRO A 160 -10.63 22.94 3.07
N ILE A 161 -10.91 23.86 4.00
CA ILE A 161 -10.25 25.16 4.10
C ILE A 161 -9.58 25.32 5.46
N ILE A 162 -8.50 26.11 5.51
CA ILE A 162 -7.85 26.45 6.78
C ILE A 162 -8.46 27.74 7.30
N LYS A 163 -9.12 27.68 8.45
CA LYS A 163 -9.61 28.84 9.20
C LYS A 163 -8.82 29.09 10.48
N TYR A 164 -8.25 28.04 11.06
CA TYR A 164 -7.57 28.09 12.36
C TYR A 164 -6.10 27.67 12.22
N PRO A 165 -5.19 28.55 11.77
CA PRO A 165 -3.81 28.18 11.47
C PRO A 165 -3.09 27.52 12.67
N ASP A 166 -3.38 27.99 13.89
CA ASP A 166 -2.76 27.51 15.13
C ASP A 166 -3.53 26.36 15.81
N LEU A 167 -4.45 25.70 15.11
CA LEU A 167 -5.23 24.60 15.68
C LEU A 167 -4.32 23.48 16.20
N ASN A 168 -4.50 23.14 17.47
CA ASN A 168 -3.72 22.11 18.13
C ASN A 168 -4.33 20.72 17.89
N LEU A 169 -3.59 19.83 17.24
CA LEU A 169 -3.96 18.42 17.00
C LEU A 169 -4.44 17.73 18.29
N ASN A 170 -3.78 17.99 19.42
CA ASN A 170 -3.98 17.29 20.68
C ASN A 170 -5.08 17.88 21.57
N ALA A 171 -5.63 19.05 21.21
CA ALA A 171 -6.72 19.66 21.96
C ALA A 171 -8.00 18.81 21.85
N GLY A 172 -8.85 18.87 22.88
CA GLY A 172 -10.00 17.97 23.03
C GLY A 172 -11.14 18.29 22.05
N GLU A 173 -11.29 19.56 21.69
CA GLU A 173 -12.25 20.08 20.74
C GLU A 173 -11.87 19.85 19.28
N THR A 174 -10.59 19.58 19.02
CA THR A 174 -10.06 19.33 17.67
C THR A 174 -10.57 17.99 17.15
N SER A 175 -11.34 18.03 16.06
CA SER A 175 -11.79 16.81 15.39
C SER A 175 -10.60 16.11 14.71
N ARG A 176 -10.60 14.78 14.76
CA ARG A 176 -9.59 13.93 14.10
C ARG A 176 -10.31 12.91 13.24
N HIS A 177 -9.91 12.81 11.98
CA HIS A 177 -10.64 12.00 11.00
C HIS A 177 -9.69 11.24 10.09
N SER A 178 -10.07 10.02 9.71
CA SER A 178 -9.33 9.16 8.79
C SER A 178 -10.12 9.01 7.48
N VAL A 179 -9.49 9.24 6.35
CA VAL A 179 -10.13 9.10 5.03
C VAL A 179 -9.25 8.38 4.03
N THR A 180 -9.88 7.86 2.98
CA THR A 180 -9.19 7.05 1.97
C THR A 180 -8.86 7.94 0.78
N ALA A 181 -7.59 8.25 0.55
CA ALA A 181 -7.16 8.84 -0.71
C ALA A 181 -7.19 7.77 -1.80
N ILE A 182 -8.01 7.99 -2.83
CA ILE A 182 -8.27 7.03 -3.91
C ILE A 182 -7.80 7.52 -5.28
N ASP A 183 -7.58 8.82 -5.44
CA ASP A 183 -7.13 9.43 -6.67
C ASP A 183 -6.41 10.76 -6.38
N PHE A 184 -5.83 11.37 -7.40
CA PHE A 184 -5.17 12.66 -7.35
C PHE A 184 -5.53 13.51 -8.57
N THR A 185 -5.46 14.83 -8.43
CA THR A 185 -5.84 15.74 -9.50
C THR A 185 -5.16 17.11 -9.36
N LEU A 186 -5.41 17.98 -10.34
CA LEU A 186 -5.18 19.42 -10.21
C LEU A 186 -6.53 20.12 -10.01
N TYR A 187 -6.72 20.72 -8.85
CA TYR A 187 -7.90 21.53 -8.54
C TYR A 187 -7.52 23.01 -8.56
N ASN A 188 -8.11 23.77 -9.48
CA ASN A 188 -7.77 25.19 -9.71
C ASN A 188 -6.26 25.44 -9.87
N GLY A 189 -5.56 24.52 -10.57
CA GLY A 189 -4.12 24.60 -10.81
C GLY A 189 -3.23 24.17 -9.64
N LYS A 190 -3.81 23.81 -8.48
CA LYS A 190 -3.07 23.28 -7.32
C LYS A 190 -3.20 21.76 -7.24
N LYS A 191 -2.16 21.10 -6.73
CA LYS A 191 -2.21 19.66 -6.47
C LYS A 191 -3.28 19.34 -5.44
N ALA A 192 -3.99 18.24 -5.66
CA ALA A 192 -5.03 17.79 -4.76
C ALA A 192 -5.16 16.26 -4.77
N LEU A 193 -5.67 15.70 -3.68
CA LEU A 193 -6.12 14.32 -3.58
C LEU A 193 -7.64 14.28 -3.66
N ILE A 194 -8.17 13.24 -4.29
CA ILE A 194 -9.57 12.85 -4.15
C ILE A 194 -9.65 11.81 -3.05
N ILE A 195 -10.41 12.13 -2.01
CA ILE A 195 -10.65 11.21 -0.90
C ILE A 195 -12.09 10.74 -0.93
N GLU A 196 -12.32 9.53 -0.40
CA GLU A 196 -13.65 9.11 0.03
C GLU A 196 -13.79 9.23 1.54
N ASP A 197 -14.87 9.88 1.93
CA ASP A 197 -15.26 10.12 3.30
C ASP A 197 -16.30 9.08 3.75
N SER A 198 -16.20 8.67 5.01
CA SER A 198 -17.11 7.72 5.65
C SER A 198 -18.43 8.34 6.11
N TRP A 199 -18.67 9.64 5.89
CA TRP A 199 -19.89 10.33 6.34
C TRP A 199 -21.12 10.06 5.45
N GLY A 200 -20.95 9.30 4.37
CA GLY A 200 -22.03 8.88 3.48
C GLY A 200 -22.18 9.77 2.26
N GLN A 201 -22.97 9.30 1.29
CA GLN A 201 -23.07 9.89 -0.04
C GLN A 201 -23.69 11.30 -0.04
N PHE A 202 -24.42 11.68 1.00
CA PHE A 202 -25.06 12.99 1.12
C PHE A 202 -24.13 14.09 1.64
N PHE A 203 -22.87 13.75 1.96
CA PHE A 203 -21.87 14.69 2.45
C PHE A 203 -20.75 14.86 1.43
N GLY A 204 -20.19 16.06 1.34
CA GLY A 204 -19.17 16.35 0.35
C GLY A 204 -19.72 16.30 -1.08
N LEU A 205 -18.85 15.96 -2.01
CA LEU A 205 -19.13 15.72 -3.42
C LEU A 205 -19.53 14.25 -3.62
N ASN A 206 -20.74 13.88 -3.18
CA ASN A 206 -21.24 12.50 -3.23
C ASN A 206 -20.41 11.50 -2.41
N GLY A 207 -20.10 11.83 -1.16
CA GLY A 207 -19.23 11.05 -0.27
C GLY A 207 -17.73 11.25 -0.53
N GLN A 208 -17.36 12.10 -1.49
CA GLN A 208 -15.97 12.43 -1.79
C GLN A 208 -15.62 13.87 -1.41
N ARG A 209 -14.33 14.15 -1.23
CA ARG A 209 -13.82 15.52 -1.04
C ARG A 209 -12.54 15.73 -1.81
N VAL A 210 -12.26 16.99 -2.14
CA VAL A 210 -11.00 17.40 -2.76
C VAL A 210 -10.11 17.98 -1.67
N ILE A 211 -9.02 17.28 -1.36
CA ILE A 211 -8.03 17.76 -0.39
C ILE A 211 -6.92 18.46 -1.15
N THR A 212 -6.84 19.78 -1.03
CA THR A 212 -5.78 20.58 -1.66
C THR A 212 -4.44 20.39 -0.95
N GLU A 213 -3.34 20.65 -1.65
CA GLU A 213 -1.98 20.65 -1.11
C GLU A 213 -1.85 21.53 0.14
N ASP A 214 -2.37 22.76 0.10
CA ASP A 214 -2.33 23.69 1.23
C ASP A 214 -2.97 23.08 2.49
N PHE A 215 -4.16 22.48 2.34
CA PHE A 215 -4.84 21.84 3.46
C PHE A 215 -4.10 20.59 3.92
N PHE A 216 -3.62 19.76 2.98
CA PHE A 216 -2.89 18.53 3.29
C PHE A 216 -1.62 18.82 4.08
N GLN A 217 -0.84 19.81 3.66
CA GLN A 217 0.41 20.20 4.28
C GLN A 217 0.23 20.66 5.73
N VAL A 218 -0.88 21.32 6.03
CA VAL A 218 -1.14 21.81 7.39
C VAL A 218 -1.78 20.72 8.25
N ARG A 219 -2.80 20.03 7.73
CA ARG A 219 -3.70 19.17 8.53
C ARG A 219 -3.37 17.69 8.52
N ASN A 220 -2.54 17.20 7.60
CA ASN A 220 -2.19 15.78 7.59
C ASN A 220 -1.24 15.42 8.74
N TRP A 221 -1.55 14.33 9.44
CA TRP A 221 -0.72 13.85 10.55
C TRP A 221 -0.49 12.33 10.58
N PHE A 222 -1.04 11.61 9.60
CA PHE A 222 -0.74 10.19 9.38
C PHE A 222 -1.03 9.82 7.92
N ALA A 223 -0.19 8.96 7.35
CA ALA A 223 -0.40 8.38 6.04
C ALA A 223 0.19 6.96 5.97
N ALA A 224 -0.57 5.99 5.48
CA ALA A 224 -0.09 4.62 5.28
C ALA A 224 -0.95 3.81 4.31
N TYR A 225 -0.39 2.75 3.74
CA TYR A 225 -1.13 1.81 2.88
C TYR A 225 -0.63 0.37 3.05
N PRO A 226 -1.49 -0.65 2.83
CA PRO A 226 -1.08 -2.06 2.89
C PRO A 226 -0.31 -2.43 1.62
N ILE A 227 0.76 -3.23 1.75
CA ILE A 227 1.55 -3.66 0.60
C ILE A 227 0.78 -4.72 -0.19
N ASN A 228 0.62 -5.92 0.38
CA ASN A 228 0.14 -7.13 -0.29
C ASN A 228 -0.58 -8.00 0.74
N PHE A 229 -1.42 -8.93 0.26
CA PHE A 229 -1.93 -9.98 1.12
C PHE A 229 -0.83 -11.03 1.40
N ALA A 230 -0.85 -11.65 2.58
CA ALA A 230 0.13 -12.67 2.96
C ALA A 230 -0.03 -13.96 2.14
N PHE A 231 -1.26 -14.26 1.68
CA PHE A 231 -1.51 -15.39 0.77
C PHE A 231 -0.99 -15.14 -0.65
N ASP A 232 -0.48 -13.94 -0.95
CA ASP A 232 0.28 -13.68 -2.18
C ASP A 232 1.56 -14.54 -2.24
N ASP A 233 2.13 -14.93 -1.08
CA ASP A 233 3.29 -15.82 -0.99
C ASP A 233 2.90 -17.33 -1.11
N GLN A 234 1.61 -17.69 -1.10
CA GLN A 234 1.17 -19.11 -0.94
C GLN A 234 0.28 -19.68 -2.05
N THR A 235 -0.32 -18.88 -2.95
CA THR A 235 -1.32 -19.41 -3.91
C THR A 235 -1.18 -18.93 -5.36
N GLN A 236 0.03 -18.63 -5.85
CA GLN A 236 0.26 -18.35 -7.28
C GLN A 236 1.56 -19.00 -7.76
N PRO A 237 1.58 -19.75 -8.90
CA PRO A 237 2.70 -19.65 -9.82
C PRO A 237 2.88 -18.17 -10.17
N GLN A 238 4.09 -17.63 -10.12
CA GLN A 238 4.34 -16.21 -10.40
C GLN A 238 3.59 -15.76 -11.66
N PRO A 239 2.91 -14.58 -11.64
CA PRO A 239 2.39 -14.01 -12.88
C PRO A 239 3.54 -13.89 -13.87
N GLU A 240 3.35 -14.43 -15.08
CA GLU A 240 4.28 -14.17 -16.18
C GLU A 240 4.47 -12.64 -16.27
N PRO A 241 5.71 -12.14 -16.25
CA PRO A 241 5.96 -10.72 -16.22
C PRO A 241 5.30 -10.07 -17.44
N GLN A 242 4.24 -9.30 -17.22
CA GLN A 242 3.80 -8.35 -18.23
C GLN A 242 4.94 -7.34 -18.41
N PRO A 243 5.48 -7.20 -19.63
CA PRO A 243 6.61 -6.32 -19.87
C PRO A 243 6.21 -4.88 -19.52
N SER A 244 6.89 -4.31 -18.53
CA SER A 244 6.98 -2.85 -18.42
C SER A 244 7.56 -2.31 -19.73
N PRO A 245 7.14 -1.13 -20.23
CA PRO A 245 7.76 -0.56 -21.41
C PRO A 245 9.18 -0.10 -21.08
N GLY A 246 10.17 -1.00 -21.31
CA GLY A 246 11.61 -0.74 -21.37
C GLY A 246 12.47 -1.63 -20.44
N PRO A 247 13.79 -1.70 -20.67
CA PRO A 247 14.49 -2.10 -21.91
C PRO A 247 14.46 -3.64 -22.07
N GLY A 248 15.07 -4.21 -23.12
CA GLY A 248 15.12 -5.67 -23.30
C GLY A 248 15.70 -6.43 -22.09
N LYS A 249 15.52 -7.77 -22.07
CA LYS A 249 16.05 -8.70 -21.06
C LYS A 249 17.44 -8.25 -20.57
N PRO A 250 17.65 -8.00 -19.26
CA PRO A 250 18.93 -7.55 -18.73
C PRO A 250 20.04 -8.54 -19.12
N LYS A 251 21.23 -8.04 -19.44
CA LYS A 251 22.39 -8.89 -19.76
C LYS A 251 23.53 -8.59 -18.82
N HIS A 252 24.06 -9.63 -18.17
CA HIS A 252 25.20 -9.51 -17.27
C HIS A 252 25.89 -10.87 -17.06
N THR A 253 27.22 -10.85 -16.95
CA THR A 253 28.02 -12.04 -16.65
C THR A 253 28.64 -11.90 -15.28
N PHE A 254 28.19 -12.75 -14.35
CA PHE A 254 28.73 -12.81 -13.00
C PHE A 254 30.02 -13.63 -12.99
N THR A 255 31.11 -13.03 -12.53
CA THR A 255 32.43 -13.70 -12.47
C THR A 255 32.87 -14.01 -11.04
N LYS A 256 32.22 -13.41 -10.04
CA LYS A 256 32.58 -13.54 -8.62
C LYS A 256 31.34 -13.77 -7.76
N PRO A 257 31.48 -14.49 -6.63
CA PRO A 257 30.42 -14.62 -5.63
C PRO A 257 29.98 -13.28 -5.06
N LEU A 258 28.68 -13.14 -4.82
CA LEU A 258 28.10 -11.98 -4.15
C LEU A 258 27.59 -12.39 -2.78
N VAL A 259 27.80 -11.53 -1.78
CA VAL A 259 27.51 -11.84 -0.38
C VAL A 259 26.64 -10.77 0.27
N PHE A 260 25.74 -11.21 1.13
CA PHE A 260 24.98 -10.34 2.00
C PHE A 260 25.90 -9.57 2.95
N ILE A 261 25.66 -8.26 3.08
CA ILE A 261 26.40 -7.39 3.98
C ILE A 261 25.40 -6.80 4.98
N PRO A 262 25.51 -7.12 6.29
CA PRO A 262 24.68 -6.50 7.31
C PRO A 262 24.77 -4.98 7.29
N TRP A 263 23.70 -4.30 7.70
CA TRP A 263 23.73 -2.86 7.91
C TRP A 263 24.30 -2.55 9.30
N ASP A 264 25.29 -1.65 9.38
CA ASP A 264 25.79 -1.10 10.64
C ASP A 264 24.99 0.17 10.98
N SER A 265 24.01 0.03 11.88
CA SER A 265 23.17 1.14 12.31
C SER A 265 23.92 2.23 13.08
N ALA A 266 25.05 1.91 13.73
CA ALA A 266 25.82 2.90 14.48
C ALA A 266 26.60 3.84 13.56
N LYS A 267 27.04 3.32 12.41
CA LYS A 267 27.75 4.09 11.37
C LYS A 267 26.87 4.51 10.20
N ASN A 268 25.61 4.08 10.19
CA ASN A 268 24.64 4.32 9.12
C ASN A 268 25.16 3.93 7.71
N GLN A 269 25.79 2.76 7.62
CA GLN A 269 26.42 2.26 6.38
C GLN A 269 26.52 0.72 6.38
N PRO A 270 26.85 0.07 5.25
CA PRO A 270 27.16 -1.36 5.23
C PRO A 270 28.31 -1.71 6.18
N ALA A 271 28.17 -2.81 6.93
CA ALA A 271 29.16 -3.24 7.92
C ALA A 271 30.55 -3.54 7.31
N ASP A 272 30.57 -3.94 6.04
CA ASP A 272 31.78 -4.12 5.25
C ASP A 272 31.71 -3.28 3.97
N LEU A 273 32.23 -2.05 4.05
CA LEU A 273 32.28 -1.12 2.93
C LEU A 273 33.16 -1.63 1.77
N ALA A 274 34.26 -2.32 2.08
CA ALA A 274 35.18 -2.80 1.06
C ALA A 274 34.51 -3.89 0.21
N SER A 275 33.87 -4.86 0.86
CA SER A 275 33.06 -5.86 0.16
C SER A 275 31.89 -5.22 -0.58
N HIS A 276 31.20 -4.23 0.02
CA HIS A 276 30.08 -3.53 -0.62
C HIS A 276 30.49 -2.89 -1.93
N GLU A 277 31.54 -2.06 -1.93
CA GLU A 277 32.01 -1.37 -3.13
C GLU A 277 32.56 -2.35 -4.16
N SER A 278 33.26 -3.40 -3.75
CA SER A 278 33.83 -4.39 -4.68
C SER A 278 32.79 -5.17 -5.50
N GLN A 279 31.58 -5.35 -4.95
CA GLN A 279 30.50 -6.13 -5.59
C GLN A 279 29.33 -5.26 -6.08
N LYS A 280 29.39 -3.94 -5.87
CA LYS A 280 28.27 -3.01 -6.05
C LYS A 280 27.66 -3.07 -7.45
N THR A 281 28.50 -3.07 -8.48
CA THR A 281 28.08 -3.13 -9.89
C THR A 281 27.36 -4.44 -10.20
N ASP A 282 27.92 -5.56 -9.76
CA ASP A 282 27.31 -6.88 -9.93
C ASP A 282 25.99 -6.99 -9.14
N VAL A 283 25.90 -6.39 -7.95
CA VAL A 283 24.65 -6.35 -7.18
C VAL A 283 23.59 -5.49 -7.85
N VAL A 284 23.95 -4.37 -8.48
CA VAL A 284 23.00 -3.58 -9.30
C VAL A 284 22.46 -4.43 -10.45
N ALA A 285 23.34 -5.14 -11.17
CA ALA A 285 22.95 -6.02 -12.25
C ALA A 285 22.04 -7.17 -11.77
N LEU A 286 22.39 -7.79 -10.64
CA LEU A 286 21.58 -8.80 -9.97
C LEU A 286 20.20 -8.25 -9.61
N GLN A 287 20.11 -7.06 -9.00
CA GLN A 287 18.83 -6.45 -8.64
C GLN A 287 17.97 -6.16 -9.88
N ASN A 288 18.57 -5.73 -11.00
CA ASN A 288 17.86 -5.54 -12.26
C ASN A 288 17.32 -6.86 -12.83
N ILE A 289 18.13 -7.92 -12.80
CA ILE A 289 17.68 -9.28 -13.19
C ILE A 289 16.54 -9.73 -12.28
N LEU A 290 16.67 -9.58 -10.96
CA LEU A 290 15.64 -9.99 -10.01
C LEU A 290 14.34 -9.19 -10.16
N LYS A 291 14.41 -7.92 -10.61
CA LYS A 291 13.23 -7.12 -10.99
C LYS A 291 12.58 -7.66 -12.25
N TYR A 292 13.37 -7.97 -13.27
CA TYR A 292 12.89 -8.57 -14.52
C TYR A 292 12.20 -9.92 -14.26
N GLU A 293 12.78 -10.69 -13.34
CA GLU A 293 12.26 -11.95 -12.81
C GLU A 293 11.06 -11.77 -11.84
N GLY A 294 10.60 -10.54 -11.57
CA GLY A 294 9.47 -10.28 -10.67
C GLY A 294 9.71 -10.68 -9.20
N ARG A 295 10.96 -10.85 -8.79
CA ARG A 295 11.37 -11.30 -7.44
C ARG A 295 11.94 -10.19 -6.57
N PHE A 296 12.22 -9.03 -7.17
CA PHE A 296 12.67 -7.82 -6.47
C PHE A 296 11.68 -6.67 -6.72
N PRO A 297 11.42 -5.79 -5.74
CA PRO A 297 10.48 -4.68 -5.91
C PRO A 297 10.79 -3.82 -7.13
N SER A 298 9.84 -3.72 -8.06
CA SER A 298 10.00 -2.96 -9.30
C SER A 298 10.12 -1.45 -9.07
N ASN A 299 9.59 -0.96 -7.95
CA ASN A 299 9.53 0.46 -7.58
C ASN A 299 10.70 0.95 -6.69
N VAL A 300 11.69 0.09 -6.41
CA VAL A 300 12.87 0.47 -5.61
C VAL A 300 14.07 0.57 -6.53
N SER A 301 14.87 1.64 -6.46
CA SER A 301 16.11 1.78 -7.23
C SER A 301 17.09 0.63 -6.95
N SER A 302 17.81 0.16 -7.97
CA SER A 302 18.87 -0.83 -7.77
C SER A 302 20.09 -0.14 -7.18
N THR A 303 20.23 -0.21 -5.86
CA THR A 303 21.22 0.55 -5.09
C THR A 303 22.60 -0.10 -5.07
N GLY A 304 22.72 -1.36 -5.48
CA GLY A 304 23.97 -2.14 -5.33
C GLY A 304 24.21 -2.63 -3.90
N TYR A 305 23.28 -2.38 -2.97
CA TYR A 305 23.37 -2.88 -1.61
C TYR A 305 22.76 -4.29 -1.50
N TYR A 306 23.59 -5.27 -1.13
CA TYR A 306 23.17 -6.63 -0.85
C TYR A 306 22.70 -6.75 0.61
N GLY A 307 21.54 -6.16 0.89
CA GLY A 307 20.86 -6.27 2.18
C GLY A 307 19.75 -7.33 2.20
N SER A 308 18.87 -7.24 3.21
CA SER A 308 17.82 -8.24 3.46
C SER A 308 16.81 -8.36 2.32
N VAL A 309 16.49 -7.25 1.64
CA VAL A 309 15.58 -7.24 0.48
C VAL A 309 16.19 -8.01 -0.68
N THR A 310 17.45 -7.74 -1.01
CA THR A 310 18.21 -8.46 -2.04
C THR A 310 18.33 -9.94 -1.70
N ALA A 311 18.63 -10.28 -0.44
CA ALA A 311 18.74 -11.67 0.01
C ALA A 311 17.41 -12.44 -0.13
N LYS A 312 16.28 -11.83 0.23
CA LYS A 312 14.95 -12.43 0.03
C LYS A 312 14.69 -12.71 -1.46
N ALA A 313 15.02 -11.75 -2.33
CA ALA A 313 14.84 -11.89 -3.78
C ALA A 313 15.76 -12.97 -4.39
N VAL A 314 17.02 -13.05 -3.93
CA VAL A 314 17.96 -14.11 -4.33
C VAL A 314 17.47 -15.49 -3.89
N TYR A 315 16.96 -15.61 -2.67
CA TYR A 315 16.37 -16.87 -2.19
C TYR A 315 15.22 -17.33 -3.10
N ALA A 316 14.29 -16.42 -3.41
CA ALA A 316 13.18 -16.71 -4.31
C ALA A 316 13.65 -17.14 -5.72
N PHE A 317 14.73 -16.53 -6.22
CA PHE A 317 15.35 -16.92 -7.49
C PHE A 317 15.95 -18.32 -7.40
N GLN A 318 16.72 -18.60 -6.34
CA GLN A 318 17.37 -19.90 -6.14
C GLN A 318 16.37 -21.05 -6.04
N VAL A 319 15.24 -20.83 -5.34
CA VAL A 319 14.16 -21.81 -5.23
C VAL A 319 13.50 -22.03 -6.59
N ALA A 320 13.14 -20.96 -7.29
CA ALA A 320 12.43 -21.06 -8.56
C ALA A 320 13.25 -21.76 -9.66
N HIS A 321 14.56 -21.52 -9.69
CA HIS A 321 15.47 -22.17 -10.65
C HIS A 321 16.09 -23.47 -10.10
N LYS A 322 15.64 -23.95 -8.94
CA LYS A 322 16.11 -25.21 -8.32
C LYS A 322 17.65 -25.29 -8.23
N VAL A 323 18.29 -24.18 -7.86
CA VAL A 323 19.76 -24.03 -7.85
C VAL A 323 20.44 -25.03 -6.92
N ALA A 324 19.79 -25.41 -5.82
CA ALA A 324 20.25 -26.39 -4.85
C ALA A 324 19.03 -27.01 -4.11
N PRO A 325 19.22 -28.09 -3.33
CA PRO A 325 18.14 -28.63 -2.48
C PRO A 325 17.59 -27.58 -1.52
N LEU A 326 16.28 -27.64 -1.23
CA LEU A 326 15.60 -26.64 -0.42
C LEU A 326 16.23 -26.48 0.97
N SER A 327 16.69 -27.58 1.59
CA SER A 327 17.40 -27.56 2.87
C SER A 327 18.70 -26.74 2.86
N GLU A 328 19.45 -26.77 1.75
CA GLU A 328 20.65 -25.95 1.55
C GLU A 328 20.27 -24.47 1.38
N LEU A 329 19.22 -24.20 0.59
CA LEU A 329 18.73 -22.84 0.35
C LEU A 329 18.15 -22.19 1.60
N ASP A 330 17.38 -22.93 2.40
CA ASP A 330 16.79 -22.49 3.67
C ASP A 330 17.86 -22.12 4.70
N SER A 331 18.99 -22.85 4.68
CA SER A 331 20.13 -22.57 5.55
C SER A 331 20.84 -21.27 5.17
N LEU A 332 20.95 -21.01 3.87
CA LEU A 332 21.62 -19.81 3.35
C LEU A 332 20.70 -18.58 3.29
N ARG A 333 19.38 -18.76 3.23
CA ARG A 333 18.35 -17.71 3.14
C ARG A 333 18.66 -16.64 2.09
N GLY A 334 19.20 -17.08 0.95
CA GLY A 334 19.61 -16.18 -0.14
C GLY A 334 20.68 -15.17 0.24
N ARG A 335 21.45 -15.38 1.29
CA ARG A 335 22.55 -14.47 1.72
C ARG A 335 23.81 -14.61 0.87
N ARG A 336 23.83 -15.54 -0.08
CA ARG A 336 24.99 -15.80 -0.93
C ARG A 336 24.56 -16.18 -2.33
N VAL A 337 25.13 -15.50 -3.32
CA VAL A 337 25.15 -15.91 -4.73
C VAL A 337 26.48 -16.63 -4.94
N GLY A 338 26.48 -17.95 -4.76
CA GLY A 338 27.66 -18.80 -4.94
C GLY A 338 27.75 -19.37 -6.36
N GLU A 339 28.75 -20.23 -6.61
CA GLU A 339 29.05 -20.82 -7.93
C GLU A 339 27.82 -21.45 -8.60
N LYS A 340 27.02 -22.21 -7.85
CA LYS A 340 25.76 -22.81 -8.36
C LYS A 340 24.79 -21.75 -8.88
N THR A 341 24.62 -20.65 -8.14
CA THR A 341 23.71 -19.55 -8.53
C THR A 341 24.27 -18.75 -9.69
N ILE A 342 25.58 -18.50 -9.70
CA ILE A 342 26.28 -17.81 -10.80
C ILE A 342 26.11 -18.59 -12.10
N LYS A 343 26.29 -19.92 -12.06
CA LYS A 343 26.14 -20.77 -13.24
C LYS A 343 24.76 -20.58 -13.89
N VAL A 344 23.70 -20.68 -13.09
CA VAL A 344 22.32 -20.49 -13.56
C VAL A 344 22.07 -19.05 -14.04
N LEU A 345 22.56 -18.05 -13.31
CA LEU A 345 22.44 -16.65 -13.75
C LEU A 345 23.11 -16.43 -15.10
N ASN A 346 24.32 -16.94 -15.30
CA ASN A 346 25.05 -16.78 -16.55
C ASN A 346 24.43 -17.57 -17.70
N GLU A 347 23.90 -18.77 -17.46
CA GLU A 347 23.16 -19.54 -18.46
C GLU A 347 21.95 -18.77 -19.01
N ILE A 348 21.30 -17.95 -18.19
CA ILE A 348 20.09 -17.22 -18.57
C ILE A 348 20.41 -15.80 -19.06
N TYR A 349 21.43 -15.14 -18.48
CA TYR A 349 21.62 -13.69 -18.57
C TYR A 349 22.97 -13.23 -19.15
N SER A 350 23.90 -14.12 -19.47
CA SER A 350 25.19 -13.72 -20.06
C SER A 350 25.17 -13.43 -21.57
N LEU A 351 24.08 -13.76 -22.28
CA LEU A 351 23.99 -13.69 -23.76
C LEU A 351 23.20 -12.49 -24.29
#